data_AF-A0A165VRG8-F1
#
_entry.id   AF-A0A165VRG8-F1
#
_cell.length_a   1.000
_cell.length_b   1.000
_cell.length_c   1.000
_cell.angle_alpha   90.00
_cell.angle_beta   90.00
_cell.angle_gamma   90.00
#
_symmetry.space_group_name_H-M   'P 1'
#
loop_
_entity.id
_entity.type
_entity.pdbx_description
1 polymer ?
#
loop_
_entity_poly.entity_id
_entity_poly.type
_entity_poly.pdbx_seq_one_letter_code
_entity_poly.pdbx_strand_id
1 'polypeptide(L)'
;MCKLCMMNQLHVTAESISNNSSATEQKAAFSTQAADQVTAQVEVTNFLANTLVMNEGEDADAGPSTQYLIAAGDSFSGALETNGDRDWVAIDLSAGSNYTINLNGSGAAPVTDTYLRIYDASGNLVAFDDDGGSGLNSSLNFIAPTSGRFYISAAAYSDGQTGSYTVSVEETLPPSPLDALDWGGSAVDTTNISVYFAQAGEVFDGQSSDGWTQAQIDGAMASLNDLSQGTNLTFSVANSSNNAEFKFVTSAFGGSTYAYMNPPSEANPGVAVFNTSNMNLANLDPGSLEYFVFQHEVGHGLGMSHPHDTGGGSSVMNGVSSSRGDYGDFNLNQGIYTMMSYNVGHAELYPEWPSDYGATVGPMAFDLALLQEKYGAKDANIDNNTYLLPELNGSGTFYSCIWDTGGIDTIAYTGFSSVNISLVAATLDYSSTGGGELSYTEGVRGGYTIANGVEIENASGGAGSDTVVGNSLENVLQGFSGDDFLDGAQGDDLLEGGAGRDTFCFTSIGDTDTIADFQDTIDFIQLGSEFGANSFAELSLTNRDADVIVAFGDSEIILQNTDPSLIGAEDFIFV
;
A
#
# COMPACT_ATOMS: atom_id res chain seq x y z
N MET A 1 3.01 -26.33 11.34
CA MET A 1 1.79 -26.50 12.15
C MET A 1 1.96 -25.70 13.42
N CYS A 2 1.33 -24.52 13.52
CA CYS A 2 1.33 -23.71 14.74
C CYS A 2 0.21 -24.21 15.68
N LYS A 3 0.47 -24.21 17.00
CA LYS A 3 -0.29 -24.95 18.01
C LYS A 3 -1.28 -24.08 18.80
N LEU A 4 -1.55 -22.83 18.40
CA LEU A 4 -2.47 -21.95 19.11
C LEU A 4 -3.80 -21.79 18.34
N CYS A 5 -4.72 -22.74 18.54
CA CYS A 5 -6.12 -22.54 18.16
C CYS A 5 -7.11 -23.29 19.07
N MET A 6 -6.70 -23.58 20.30
CA MET A 6 -7.62 -24.13 21.30
C MET A 6 -7.26 -23.60 22.68
N MET A 7 -7.99 -22.56 23.13
CA MET A 7 -8.50 -22.35 24.51
C MET A 7 -8.64 -20.86 24.83
N ASN A 8 -9.87 -20.33 24.81
CA ASN A 8 -10.57 -19.94 26.04
C ASN A 8 -11.86 -19.18 25.73
N GLN A 9 -12.99 -19.83 26.02
CA GLN A 9 -14.14 -19.13 26.56
C GLN A 9 -13.93 -19.00 28.08
N LEU A 10 -14.18 -17.82 28.64
CA LEU A 10 -15.17 -17.57 29.72
C LEU A 10 -14.84 -16.28 30.50
N HIS A 11 -15.88 -15.43 30.59
CA HIS A 11 -16.33 -14.65 31.74
C HIS A 11 -15.57 -13.39 32.17
N VAL A 12 -16.22 -12.27 31.80
CA VAL A 12 -16.14 -10.95 32.40
C VAL A 12 -16.68 -10.98 33.85
N THR A 13 -15.91 -10.45 34.79
CA THR A 13 -16.46 -9.82 36.01
C THR A 13 -15.80 -8.47 36.21
N ALA A 14 -16.62 -7.43 36.25
CA ALA A 14 -16.25 -6.04 36.45
C ALA A 14 -15.95 -5.74 37.93
N GLU A 15 -14.90 -4.96 38.19
CA GLU A 15 -14.83 -4.14 39.40
C GLU A 15 -14.28 -2.73 39.07
N SER A 16 -14.93 -1.76 39.68
CA SER A 16 -14.80 -0.30 39.53
C SER A 16 -13.60 0.28 40.30
N ILE A 17 -12.91 1.27 39.75
CA ILE A 17 -12.03 2.17 40.52
C ILE A 17 -12.31 3.63 40.16
N SER A 18 -12.49 4.43 41.20
CA SER A 18 -12.87 5.84 41.24
C SER A 18 -11.68 6.81 41.18
N ASN A 19 -11.92 7.97 40.54
CA ASN A 19 -11.11 9.19 40.48
C ASN A 19 -10.51 9.68 41.81
N ASN A 20 -9.32 10.28 41.75
CA ASN A 20 -9.10 11.58 42.42
C ASN A 20 -7.97 12.43 41.81
N SER A 21 -8.24 13.74 41.80
CA SER A 21 -7.52 14.91 41.30
C SER A 21 -6.25 15.33 42.06
N SER A 22 -5.36 16.12 41.43
CA SER A 22 -5.15 17.56 41.76
C SER A 22 -3.89 18.14 41.10
N ALA A 23 -4.03 19.35 40.55
CA ALA A 23 -2.99 20.19 39.96
C ALA A 23 -2.42 21.20 40.98
N THR A 24 -1.18 21.68 40.79
CA THR A 24 -0.77 23.02 41.25
C THR A 24 0.43 23.56 40.44
N GLU A 25 0.24 24.72 39.81
CA GLU A 25 1.26 25.56 39.17
C GLU A 25 2.11 26.36 40.19
N GLN A 26 3.34 26.75 39.82
CA GLN A 26 3.86 28.09 40.16
C GLN A 26 4.97 28.60 39.22
N LYS A 27 4.74 29.80 38.69
CA LYS A 27 5.61 30.65 37.85
C LYS A 27 6.82 31.24 38.58
N ALA A 28 7.92 31.46 37.87
CA ALA A 28 8.72 32.71 37.95
C ALA A 28 9.63 32.88 36.71
N ALA A 29 9.57 34.07 36.11
CA ALA A 29 10.27 34.49 34.90
C ALA A 29 11.59 35.23 35.20
N PHE A 30 12.57 35.20 34.28
CA PHE A 30 13.43 36.35 33.95
C PHE A 30 14.02 36.23 32.53
N SER A 31 14.07 37.38 31.84
CA SER A 31 14.26 37.58 30.41
C SER A 31 15.72 37.76 29.99
N THR A 32 16.09 37.39 28.76
CA THR A 32 16.70 38.31 27.76
C THR A 32 16.76 37.65 26.36
N GLN A 33 16.45 38.47 25.35
CA GLN A 33 16.21 38.14 23.94
C GLN A 33 17.45 37.68 23.17
N ALA A 34 17.27 36.64 22.33
CA ALA A 34 17.91 36.49 21.03
C ALA A 34 16.90 35.85 20.08
N ALA A 35 16.85 36.33 18.84
CA ALA A 35 15.75 36.21 17.90
C ALA A 35 15.69 34.86 17.14
N ASP A 36 14.44 34.38 16.99
CA ASP A 36 13.83 33.67 15.86
C ASP A 36 14.64 32.63 15.06
N GLN A 37 14.51 31.37 15.50
CA GLN A 37 14.17 30.20 14.66
C GLN A 37 13.47 29.20 15.58
N VAL A 38 12.14 29.21 15.66
CA VAL A 38 11.37 28.18 16.38
C VAL A 38 10.96 27.12 15.36
N THR A 39 11.74 26.04 15.31
CA THR A 39 11.26 24.70 14.99
C THR A 39 10.08 24.40 15.92
N ALA A 40 8.87 24.39 15.37
CA ALA A 40 7.71 23.86 16.07
C ALA A 40 7.92 22.35 16.20
N GLN A 41 8.20 21.89 17.42
CA GLN A 41 8.02 20.49 17.77
C GLN A 41 6.53 20.20 17.70
N VAL A 42 6.13 19.39 16.72
CA VAL A 42 4.82 18.76 16.68
C VAL A 42 4.87 17.68 17.76
N GLU A 43 4.30 17.96 18.93
CA GLU A 43 3.96 16.93 19.89
C GLU A 43 2.89 16.05 19.24
N VAL A 44 3.29 14.88 18.74
CA VAL A 44 2.37 13.82 18.30
C VAL A 44 1.75 13.25 19.57
N THR A 45 0.67 13.88 20.04
CA THR A 45 -0.23 13.27 21.01
C THR A 45 -1.14 12.29 20.28
N ASN A 46 -1.11 11.03 20.72
CA ASN A 46 -2.07 9.97 20.40
C ASN A 46 -3.48 10.53 20.19
N PHE A 47 -3.91 10.61 18.93
CA PHE A 47 -5.32 10.77 18.59
C PHE A 47 -5.99 9.42 18.82
N LEU A 48 -6.48 9.19 20.03
CA LEU A 48 -7.75 8.50 20.12
C LEU A 48 -8.75 9.41 19.40
N ALA A 49 -9.39 8.92 18.33
CA ALA A 49 -10.40 9.65 17.59
C ALA A 49 -11.52 10.12 18.53
N ASN A 50 -11.39 11.34 19.06
CA ASN A 50 -12.47 12.02 19.75
C ASN A 50 -13.30 12.69 18.67
N THR A 51 -14.45 12.11 18.34
CA THR A 51 -15.51 12.73 17.55
C THR A 51 -15.71 14.18 17.99
N LEU A 52 -15.41 15.12 17.09
CA LEU A 52 -15.68 16.53 17.32
C LEU A 52 -17.17 16.79 17.06
N VAL A 53 -17.80 17.52 17.98
CA VAL A 53 -19.14 18.09 17.76
C VAL A 53 -18.95 19.58 17.53
N MET A 54 -18.91 19.97 16.27
CA MET A 54 -18.85 21.36 15.85
C MET A 54 -20.26 21.96 15.89
N ASN A 55 -20.36 23.19 16.39
CA ASN A 55 -21.61 23.93 16.36
C ASN A 55 -21.38 25.21 15.58
N GLU A 56 -22.37 25.58 14.78
CA GLU A 56 -22.43 26.84 14.08
C GLU A 56 -22.35 28.02 15.07
N GLY A 57 -21.48 28.97 14.76
CA GLY A 57 -21.32 30.22 15.52
C GLY A 57 -21.92 31.42 14.78
N GLU A 58 -21.53 31.58 13.51
CA GLU A 58 -22.12 32.49 12.53
C GLU A 58 -22.73 31.67 11.39
N ASP A 59 -23.74 32.18 10.71
CA ASP A 59 -24.38 31.54 9.56
C ASP A 59 -23.36 30.99 8.54
N ALA A 60 -23.50 29.71 8.19
CA ALA A 60 -22.63 29.02 7.26
C ALA A 60 -22.91 29.43 5.82
N ASP A 61 -21.89 29.94 5.12
CA ASP A 61 -22.02 30.32 3.72
C ASP A 61 -22.58 29.19 2.85
N ALA A 62 -23.51 29.54 1.95
CA ALA A 62 -24.08 28.65 0.94
C ALA A 62 -23.10 28.39 -0.25
N GLY A 63 -21.85 28.04 0.03
CA GLY A 63 -20.85 27.78 -0.99
C GLY A 63 -19.43 27.46 -0.47
N PRO A 64 -18.45 27.33 -1.39
CA PRO A 64 -17.07 26.97 -1.05
C PRO A 64 -16.33 27.92 -0.11
N SER A 65 -16.88 29.10 0.17
CA SER A 65 -16.33 30.09 1.10
C SER A 65 -16.64 29.79 2.57
N THR A 66 -17.41 28.74 2.85
CA THR A 66 -17.70 28.31 4.24
C THR A 66 -16.43 28.15 5.06
N GLN A 67 -16.49 28.65 6.30
CA GLN A 67 -15.41 28.53 7.28
C GLN A 67 -15.45 27.22 8.06
N TYR A 68 -16.52 26.43 7.91
CA TYR A 68 -16.73 25.21 8.66
C TYR A 68 -16.10 24.03 7.93
N LEU A 69 -15.21 23.32 8.63
CA LEU A 69 -14.53 22.13 8.15
C LEU A 69 -14.65 21.03 9.21
N ILE A 70 -15.20 19.89 8.82
CA ILE A 70 -15.29 18.69 9.66
C ILE A 70 -14.48 17.55 9.04
N ALA A 71 -14.08 16.57 9.84
CA ALA A 71 -13.51 15.31 9.38
C ALA A 71 -14.55 14.18 9.41
N ALA A 72 -14.24 13.05 8.79
CA ALA A 72 -15.02 11.83 9.01
C ALA A 72 -14.99 11.43 10.49
N GLY A 73 -16.13 10.98 11.01
CA GLY A 73 -16.34 10.71 12.44
C GLY A 73 -16.80 11.92 13.26
N ASP A 74 -16.80 13.13 12.70
CA ASP A 74 -17.30 14.35 13.34
C ASP A 74 -18.80 14.58 13.08
N SER A 75 -19.36 15.54 13.81
CA SER A 75 -20.69 16.09 13.55
C SER A 75 -20.67 17.62 13.55
N PHE A 76 -21.54 18.21 12.73
CA PHE A 76 -21.80 19.64 12.68
C PHE A 76 -23.27 19.90 13.01
N SER A 77 -23.55 20.80 13.96
CA SER A 77 -24.91 21.24 14.26
C SER A 77 -25.09 22.70 13.88
N GLY A 78 -26.11 22.98 13.08
CA GLY A 78 -26.45 24.32 12.61
C GLY A 78 -27.95 24.59 12.65
N ALA A 79 -28.35 25.74 12.13
CA ALA A 79 -29.74 26.11 11.99
C ALA A 79 -29.98 26.86 10.68
N LEU A 80 -31.07 26.52 9.99
CA LEU A 80 -31.53 27.29 8.84
C LEU A 80 -32.34 28.49 9.35
N GLU A 81 -31.81 29.71 9.25
CA GLU A 81 -32.43 30.94 9.78
C GLU A 81 -33.63 31.40 8.96
N THR A 82 -33.59 31.19 7.64
CA THR A 82 -34.59 31.67 6.69
C THR A 82 -35.00 30.59 5.69
N ASN A 83 -36.23 30.66 5.18
CA ASN A 83 -36.64 29.81 4.07
C ASN A 83 -35.76 30.14 2.84
N GLY A 84 -35.04 29.15 2.33
CA GLY A 84 -34.00 29.39 1.33
C GLY A 84 -32.60 29.08 1.84
N ASP A 85 -32.41 28.97 3.15
CA ASP A 85 -31.07 28.75 3.71
C ASP A 85 -30.45 27.44 3.30
N ARG A 86 -29.14 27.52 3.13
CA ARG A 86 -28.29 26.39 2.82
C ARG A 86 -26.92 26.61 3.44
N ASP A 87 -26.58 25.69 4.29
CA ASP A 87 -25.37 25.80 5.09
C ASP A 87 -24.38 24.80 4.53
N TRP A 88 -23.22 25.28 4.08
CA TRP A 88 -22.19 24.39 3.57
C TRP A 88 -21.17 24.10 4.66
N VAL A 89 -20.77 22.84 4.74
CA VAL A 89 -19.70 22.36 5.61
C VAL A 89 -18.68 21.65 4.74
N ALA A 90 -17.43 22.09 4.78
CA ALA A 90 -16.34 21.45 4.08
C ALA A 90 -15.93 20.14 4.75
N ILE A 91 -15.49 19.18 3.95
CA ILE A 91 -14.92 17.91 4.41
C ILE A 91 -13.86 17.44 3.41
N ASP A 92 -12.76 16.88 3.89
CA ASP A 92 -11.78 16.18 3.05
C ASP A 92 -12.12 14.70 3.05
N LEU A 93 -12.29 14.12 1.86
CA LEU A 93 -12.65 12.71 1.65
C LEU A 93 -11.53 12.00 0.89
N SER A 94 -11.38 10.71 1.11
CA SER A 94 -10.41 9.83 0.44
C SER A 94 -11.10 9.04 -0.66
N ALA A 95 -10.49 8.99 -1.85
CA ALA A 95 -10.99 8.19 -2.97
C ALA A 95 -11.25 6.74 -2.54
N GLY A 96 -12.36 6.16 -2.98
CA GLY A 96 -12.73 4.76 -2.70
C GLY A 96 -13.31 4.51 -1.30
N SER A 97 -13.12 5.41 -0.34
CA SER A 97 -13.79 5.34 0.97
C SER A 97 -15.30 5.55 0.84
N ASN A 98 -16.07 4.79 1.61
CA ASN A 98 -17.52 4.95 1.69
C ASN A 98 -17.89 5.78 2.92
N TYR A 99 -18.69 6.81 2.73
CA TYR A 99 -19.13 7.73 3.78
C TYR A 99 -20.64 7.66 3.93
N THR A 100 -21.10 7.32 5.13
CA THR A 100 -22.52 7.49 5.50
C THR A 100 -22.68 8.90 6.06
N ILE A 101 -23.39 9.75 5.32
CA ILE A 101 -23.64 11.15 5.68
C ILE A 101 -25.12 11.27 6.03
N ASN A 102 -25.40 11.57 7.29
CA ASN A 102 -26.76 11.78 7.76
C ASN A 102 -26.99 13.26 8.02
N LEU A 103 -28.11 13.79 7.54
CA LEU A 103 -28.62 15.10 7.88
C LEU A 103 -29.94 14.92 8.62
N ASN A 104 -29.92 15.19 9.92
CA ASN A 104 -31.08 15.00 10.78
C ASN A 104 -31.58 16.33 11.31
N GLY A 105 -32.89 16.56 11.26
CA GLY A 105 -33.54 17.55 12.10
C GLY A 105 -33.24 17.31 13.58
N SER A 106 -32.70 18.31 14.27
CA SER A 106 -32.25 18.15 15.65
C SER A 106 -32.60 19.37 16.52
N GLY A 107 -32.33 19.28 17.82
CA GLY A 107 -32.57 20.39 18.74
C GLY A 107 -34.04 20.68 19.05
N ALA A 108 -34.32 21.92 19.49
CA ALA A 108 -35.63 22.32 20.02
C ALA A 108 -36.66 22.67 18.93
N ALA A 109 -36.19 23.04 17.74
CA ALA A 109 -37.01 23.36 16.57
C ALA A 109 -36.43 22.67 15.33
N PRO A 110 -36.53 21.33 15.26
CA PRO A 110 -35.87 20.56 14.21
C PRO A 110 -36.48 20.84 12.83
N VAL A 111 -35.62 20.89 11.81
CA VAL A 111 -36.07 20.72 10.41
C VAL A 111 -36.74 19.35 10.30
N THR A 112 -37.98 19.30 9.84
CA THR A 112 -38.77 18.05 9.84
C THR A 112 -38.61 17.24 8.56
N ASP A 113 -38.10 17.87 7.50
CA ASP A 113 -37.93 17.33 6.16
C ASP A 113 -36.65 17.94 5.58
N THR A 114 -35.55 17.22 5.67
CA THR A 114 -34.21 17.73 5.33
C THR A 114 -33.87 17.43 3.88
N TYR A 115 -32.88 18.14 3.34
CA TYR A 115 -32.35 17.86 2.01
C TYR A 115 -30.83 18.01 1.99
N LEU A 116 -30.15 16.87 1.84
CA LEU A 116 -28.70 16.73 1.83
C LEU A 116 -28.16 16.76 0.41
N ARG A 117 -27.06 17.49 0.18
CA ARG A 117 -26.33 17.51 -1.09
C ARG A 117 -24.83 17.48 -0.86
N ILE A 118 -24.10 16.85 -1.77
CA ILE A 118 -22.63 16.81 -1.80
C ILE A 118 -22.15 17.50 -3.07
N TYR A 119 -21.18 18.40 -2.89
CA TYR A 119 -20.54 19.13 -3.97
C TYR A 119 -19.03 18.82 -4.01
N ASP A 120 -18.47 18.74 -5.22
CA ASP A 120 -17.01 18.64 -5.40
C ASP A 120 -16.28 19.96 -5.09
N ALA A 121 -14.96 19.95 -5.14
CA ALA A 121 -14.11 21.13 -4.92
C ALA A 121 -14.41 22.30 -5.87
N SER A 122 -15.00 22.03 -7.05
CA SER A 122 -15.38 23.03 -8.04
C SER A 122 -16.80 23.57 -7.83
N GLY A 123 -17.54 23.05 -6.84
CA GLY A 123 -18.91 23.41 -6.55
C GLY A 123 -19.96 22.74 -7.44
N ASN A 124 -19.62 21.65 -8.14
CA ASN A 124 -20.59 20.86 -8.89
C ASN A 124 -21.29 19.86 -7.97
N LEU A 125 -22.60 19.71 -8.14
CA LEU A 125 -23.39 18.73 -7.39
C LEU A 125 -23.03 17.31 -7.85
N VAL A 126 -22.57 16.46 -6.92
CA VAL A 126 -22.17 15.08 -7.22
C VAL A 126 -23.10 14.04 -6.61
N ALA A 127 -23.78 14.35 -5.51
CA ALA A 127 -24.76 13.46 -4.89
C ALA A 127 -25.79 14.25 -4.07
N PHE A 128 -26.96 13.66 -3.83
CA PHE A 128 -27.99 14.23 -2.97
C PHE A 128 -28.93 13.15 -2.43
N ASP A 129 -29.61 13.45 -1.34
CA ASP A 129 -30.67 12.63 -0.75
C ASP A 129 -31.63 13.52 0.07
N ASP A 130 -32.92 13.23 0.06
CA ASP A 130 -33.95 13.93 0.85
C ASP A 130 -34.57 13.04 1.94
N ASP A 131 -35.00 11.81 1.62
CA ASP A 131 -35.75 10.93 2.52
C ASP A 131 -35.06 9.58 2.84
N GLY A 132 -33.75 9.46 2.63
CA GLY A 132 -32.99 8.22 2.83
C GLY A 132 -32.79 7.82 4.30
N GLY A 133 -32.98 8.75 5.23
CA GLY A 133 -32.80 8.57 6.67
C GLY A 133 -34.08 8.21 7.43
N SER A 134 -34.03 8.29 8.77
CA SER A 134 -35.19 7.98 9.61
C SER A 134 -36.26 9.07 9.50
N GLY A 135 -37.44 8.72 8.99
CA GLY A 135 -38.55 9.66 8.82
C GLY A 135 -38.45 10.35 7.47
N LEU A 136 -38.35 11.69 7.48
CA LEU A 136 -38.06 12.53 6.30
C LEU A 136 -36.67 13.20 6.44
N ASN A 137 -35.78 12.54 7.20
CA ASN A 137 -34.40 12.99 7.28
C ASN A 137 -33.61 12.40 6.12
N SER A 138 -32.52 13.03 5.75
CA SER A 138 -31.70 12.60 4.63
C SER A 138 -30.54 11.73 5.11
N SER A 139 -30.22 10.68 4.34
CA SER A 139 -29.08 9.80 4.59
C SER A 139 -28.50 9.33 3.26
N LEU A 140 -27.21 9.59 3.06
CA LEU A 140 -26.51 9.29 1.83
C LEU A 140 -25.31 8.38 2.13
N ASN A 141 -25.20 7.27 1.41
CA ASN A 141 -23.94 6.54 1.28
C ASN A 141 -23.20 7.06 0.06
N PHE A 142 -22.01 7.62 0.26
CA PHE A 142 -21.21 8.26 -0.76
C PHE A 142 -19.83 7.63 -0.83
N ILE A 143 -19.50 7.02 -1.97
CA ILE A 143 -18.13 6.58 -2.27
C ILE A 143 -17.43 7.75 -2.95
N ALA A 144 -16.38 8.27 -2.33
CA ALA A 144 -15.68 9.40 -2.91
C ALA A 144 -14.93 8.96 -4.18
N PRO A 145 -15.16 9.59 -5.34
CA PRO A 145 -14.51 9.21 -6.59
C PRO A 145 -13.05 9.67 -6.66
N THR A 146 -12.70 10.70 -5.89
CA THR A 146 -11.36 11.29 -5.81
C THR A 146 -11.05 11.68 -4.38
N SER A 147 -9.76 11.71 -4.05
CA SER A 147 -9.30 12.26 -2.77
C SER A 147 -9.29 13.78 -2.86
N GLY A 148 -9.77 14.47 -1.84
CA GLY A 148 -9.72 15.93 -1.76
C GLY A 148 -10.95 16.56 -1.10
N ARG A 149 -11.11 17.85 -1.34
CA ARG A 149 -12.14 18.70 -0.71
C ARG A 149 -13.51 18.48 -1.35
N PHE A 150 -14.50 18.19 -0.51
CA PHE A 150 -15.93 18.17 -0.83
C PHE A 150 -16.69 19.12 0.12
N TYR A 151 -17.94 19.39 -0.23
CA TYR A 151 -18.83 20.22 0.59
C TYR A 151 -20.18 19.54 0.79
N ILE A 152 -20.59 19.45 2.05
CA ILE A 152 -21.90 18.97 2.46
C ILE A 152 -22.81 20.20 2.58
N SER A 153 -23.91 20.24 1.84
CA SER A 153 -24.94 21.27 1.98
C SER A 153 -26.13 20.72 2.75
N ALA A 154 -26.45 21.36 3.87
CA ALA A 154 -27.66 21.14 4.64
C ALA A 154 -28.75 22.12 4.20
N ALA A 155 -29.95 21.62 3.95
CA ALA A 155 -31.11 22.44 3.60
C ALA A 155 -32.40 21.78 4.10
N ALA A 156 -33.51 22.51 4.02
CA ALA A 156 -34.85 21.94 4.12
C ALA A 156 -35.35 21.52 2.72
N TYR A 157 -36.16 20.47 2.64
CA TYR A 157 -36.77 20.07 1.37
C TYR A 157 -37.60 21.22 0.76
N SER A 158 -37.46 21.40 -0.55
CA SER A 158 -38.04 22.52 -1.31
C SER A 158 -37.71 23.91 -0.74
N ASP A 159 -36.63 24.02 0.04
CA ASP A 159 -36.21 25.23 0.76
C ASP A 159 -37.38 25.82 1.64
N GLY A 160 -38.25 24.94 2.13
CA GLY A 160 -39.58 25.30 2.63
C GLY A 160 -39.68 25.58 4.13
N GLN A 161 -38.62 25.34 4.89
CA GLN A 161 -38.64 25.35 6.35
C GLN A 161 -37.34 25.92 6.93
N THR A 162 -37.47 26.52 8.11
CA THR A 162 -36.36 26.88 9.01
C THR A 162 -36.30 25.91 10.20
N GLY A 163 -35.13 25.78 10.82
CA GLY A 163 -34.96 24.93 11.99
C GLY A 163 -33.54 24.43 12.17
N SER A 164 -33.29 23.78 13.30
CA SER A 164 -32.00 23.21 13.63
C SER A 164 -31.82 21.81 13.04
N TYR A 165 -30.58 21.48 12.71
CA TYR A 165 -30.19 20.18 12.18
C TYR A 165 -28.81 19.77 12.69
N THR A 166 -28.47 18.51 12.47
CA THR A 166 -27.13 17.98 12.67
C THR A 166 -26.73 17.15 11.45
N VAL A 167 -25.55 17.46 10.91
CA VAL A 167 -24.81 16.63 9.96
C VAL A 167 -23.89 15.71 10.77
N SER A 168 -23.87 14.43 10.44
CA SER A 168 -22.88 13.47 10.95
C SER A 168 -22.31 12.66 9.80
N VAL A 169 -21.00 12.45 9.80
CA VAL A 169 -20.30 11.68 8.77
C VAL A 169 -19.63 10.48 9.42
N GLU A 170 -19.93 9.28 8.95
CA GLU A 170 -19.26 8.05 9.34
C GLU A 170 -18.54 7.48 8.13
N GLU A 171 -17.22 7.35 8.21
CA GLU A 171 -16.42 6.67 7.19
C GLU A 171 -16.40 5.17 7.48
N THR A 172 -16.68 4.40 6.45
CA THR A 172 -16.35 2.98 6.38
C THR A 172 -15.29 2.84 5.30
N LEU A 173 -14.07 2.55 5.71
CA LEU A 173 -13.01 2.22 4.77
C LEU A 173 -13.38 0.96 3.99
N PRO A 174 -13.03 0.86 2.70
CA PRO A 174 -13.06 -0.43 2.03
C PRO A 174 -12.18 -1.41 2.80
N PRO A 175 -12.55 -2.71 2.84
CA PRO A 175 -11.71 -3.70 3.49
C PRO A 175 -10.33 -3.71 2.82
N SER A 176 -9.26 -3.66 3.61
CA SER A 176 -7.89 -3.73 3.12
C SER A 176 -7.30 -5.12 3.42
N PRO A 177 -6.39 -5.65 2.57
CA PRO A 177 -5.56 -6.79 2.94
C PRO A 177 -4.77 -6.56 4.25
N LEU A 178 -4.46 -5.31 4.60
CA LEU A 178 -3.72 -4.96 5.82
C LEU A 178 -4.50 -5.32 7.10
N ASP A 179 -5.84 -5.23 7.09
CA ASP A 179 -6.70 -5.56 8.24
C ASP A 179 -6.55 -7.03 8.68
N ALA A 180 -6.16 -7.90 7.75
CA ALA A 180 -5.93 -9.32 8.03
C ALA A 180 -4.50 -9.60 8.51
N LEU A 181 -3.58 -8.67 8.26
CA LEU A 181 -2.19 -8.74 8.68
C LEU A 181 -1.93 -8.01 10.00
N ASP A 182 -2.85 -7.18 10.48
CA ASP A 182 -2.73 -6.50 11.76
C ASP A 182 -3.17 -7.38 12.94
N TRP A 183 -2.25 -7.65 13.88
CA TRP A 183 -2.55 -8.27 15.18
C TRP A 183 -3.23 -7.26 16.14
N GLY A 184 -4.39 -6.75 15.71
CA GLY A 184 -5.28 -5.87 16.46
C GLY A 184 -4.67 -4.54 16.90
N GLY A 185 -3.93 -3.87 16.02
CA GLY A 185 -3.31 -2.57 16.27
C GLY A 185 -2.14 -2.61 17.25
N SER A 186 -1.78 -3.80 17.77
CA SER A 186 -0.71 -3.92 18.74
C SER A 186 0.64 -3.65 18.08
N ALA A 187 1.50 -2.92 18.78
CA ALA A 187 2.84 -2.58 18.34
C ALA A 187 3.81 -2.71 19.51
N VAL A 188 5.11 -2.84 19.21
CA VAL A 188 6.14 -2.67 20.24
C VAL A 188 6.27 -1.18 20.56
N ASP A 189 6.46 -0.83 21.83
CA ASP A 189 6.45 0.56 22.32
C ASP A 189 7.56 1.47 21.74
N THR A 190 8.53 0.91 21.00
CA THR A 190 9.69 1.64 20.50
C THR A 190 10.03 1.23 19.08
N THR A 191 10.68 2.11 18.33
CA THR A 191 11.21 1.77 17.00
C THR A 191 12.66 1.28 17.03
N ASN A 192 13.39 1.42 18.14
CA ASN A 192 14.71 0.79 18.32
C ASN A 192 14.59 -0.45 19.19
N ILE A 193 14.41 -1.59 18.54
CA ILE A 193 14.16 -2.87 19.17
C ILE A 193 15.48 -3.51 19.62
N SER A 194 15.63 -3.73 20.92
CA SER A 194 16.78 -4.45 21.46
C SER A 194 16.52 -5.95 21.40
N VAL A 195 17.40 -6.68 20.73
CA VAL A 195 17.31 -8.14 20.55
C VAL A 195 18.37 -8.86 21.37
N TYR A 196 18.02 -10.01 21.92
CA TYR A 196 18.94 -10.85 22.68
C TYR A 196 18.98 -12.27 22.12
N PHE A 197 20.18 -12.71 21.74
CA PHE A 197 20.45 -14.07 21.32
C PHE A 197 20.74 -14.94 22.54
N ALA A 198 19.82 -15.86 22.87
CA ALA A 198 19.88 -16.65 24.09
C ALA A 198 21.12 -17.54 24.15
N GLN A 199 21.85 -17.48 25.27
CA GLN A 199 23.05 -18.30 25.50
C GLN A 199 22.67 -19.76 25.75
N ALA A 200 23.61 -20.67 25.45
CA ALA A 200 23.39 -22.09 25.63
C ALA A 200 22.96 -22.44 27.08
N GLY A 201 21.84 -23.15 27.21
CA GLY A 201 21.26 -23.57 28.49
C GLY A 201 20.33 -22.56 29.17
N GLU A 202 20.20 -21.34 28.64
CA GLU A 202 19.14 -20.41 29.09
C GLU A 202 17.77 -20.91 28.62
N VAL A 203 16.74 -20.67 29.42
CA VAL A 203 15.38 -21.16 29.14
C VAL A 203 14.43 -19.99 28.94
N PHE A 204 13.80 -19.93 27.76
CA PHE A 204 12.73 -19.01 27.45
C PHE A 204 11.58 -19.78 26.82
N ASP A 205 10.35 -19.43 27.19
CA ASP A 205 9.13 -20.12 26.72
C ASP A 205 9.17 -21.66 26.85
N GLY A 206 9.84 -22.14 27.91
CA GLY A 206 10.01 -23.58 28.18
C GLY A 206 11.03 -24.29 27.29
N GLN A 207 11.72 -23.58 26.40
CA GLN A 207 12.75 -24.10 25.50
C GLN A 207 14.15 -23.74 26.01
N SER A 208 15.04 -24.74 26.08
CA SER A 208 16.44 -24.54 26.45
C SER A 208 17.25 -24.20 25.21
N SER A 209 17.92 -23.05 25.21
CA SER A 209 18.71 -22.61 24.05
C SER A 209 19.91 -23.51 23.79
N ASP A 210 20.17 -23.84 22.53
CA ASP A 210 21.39 -24.47 22.03
C ASP A 210 22.54 -23.46 21.95
N GLY A 211 22.23 -22.16 22.03
CA GLY A 211 23.16 -21.05 21.79
C GLY A 211 23.27 -20.69 20.31
N TRP A 212 23.84 -19.51 20.07
CA TRP A 212 24.05 -18.97 18.73
C TRP A 212 25.55 -18.88 18.42
N THR A 213 25.93 -19.26 17.21
CA THR A 213 27.26 -18.94 16.67
C THR A 213 27.30 -17.50 16.16
N GLN A 214 28.49 -16.90 16.08
CA GLN A 214 28.61 -15.53 15.56
C GLN A 214 28.07 -15.39 14.14
N ALA A 215 28.31 -16.36 13.25
CA ALA A 215 27.80 -16.34 11.88
C ALA A 215 26.26 -16.33 11.84
N GLN A 216 25.59 -17.07 12.74
CA GLN A 216 24.13 -17.04 12.83
C GLN A 216 23.61 -15.71 13.36
N ILE A 217 24.32 -15.09 14.31
CA ILE A 217 24.00 -13.75 14.82
C ILE A 217 24.14 -12.73 13.68
N ASP A 218 25.24 -12.79 12.92
CA ASP A 218 25.49 -11.87 11.82
C ASP A 218 24.41 -12.00 10.72
N GLY A 219 24.04 -13.22 10.34
CA GLY A 219 22.95 -13.48 9.37
C GLY A 219 21.58 -13.05 9.89
N ALA A 220 21.26 -13.31 11.15
CA ALA A 220 20.02 -12.84 11.79
C ALA A 220 19.96 -11.31 11.84
N MET A 221 21.06 -10.63 12.18
CA MET A 221 21.10 -9.16 12.20
C MET A 221 21.02 -8.57 10.79
N ALA A 222 21.58 -9.22 9.76
CA ALA A 222 21.37 -8.83 8.36
C ALA A 222 19.89 -8.93 7.97
N SER A 223 19.23 -10.03 8.37
CA SER A 223 17.80 -10.26 8.15
C SER A 223 16.92 -9.18 8.78
N LEU A 224 17.26 -8.75 10.00
CA LEU A 224 16.58 -7.63 10.67
C LEU A 224 16.83 -6.29 9.99
N ASN A 225 18.04 -6.06 9.46
CA ASN A 225 18.35 -4.85 8.71
C ASN A 225 17.50 -4.75 7.43
N ASP A 226 17.34 -5.87 6.70
CA ASP A 226 16.48 -5.91 5.52
C ASP A 226 15.00 -5.78 5.88
N LEU A 227 14.57 -6.39 7.00
CA LEU A 227 13.20 -6.24 7.53
C LEU A 227 12.85 -4.79 7.88
N SER A 228 13.83 -4.00 8.31
CA SER A 228 13.63 -2.60 8.71
C SER A 228 13.63 -1.59 7.57
N GLN A 229 13.97 -2.00 6.34
CA GLN A 229 14.05 -1.07 5.20
C GLN A 229 12.71 -0.36 4.97
N GLY A 230 12.78 0.94 4.69
CA GLY A 230 11.61 1.79 4.49
C GLY A 230 10.80 2.13 5.74
N THR A 231 11.26 1.74 6.93
CA THR A 231 10.60 2.04 8.21
C THR A 231 11.57 2.76 9.17
N ASN A 232 11.05 3.37 10.24
CA ASN A 232 11.89 3.87 11.33
C ASN A 232 12.36 2.78 12.29
N LEU A 233 12.06 1.50 12.03
CA LEU A 233 12.56 0.40 12.84
C LEU A 233 14.08 0.32 12.75
N THR A 234 14.69 -0.01 13.88
CA THR A 234 16.10 -0.38 13.99
C THR A 234 16.24 -1.50 14.99
N PHE A 235 17.25 -2.34 14.81
CA PHE A 235 17.50 -3.47 15.69
C PHE A 235 18.91 -3.39 16.27
N SER A 236 19.04 -3.62 17.57
CA SER A 236 20.33 -3.58 18.26
C SER A 236 20.50 -4.73 19.23
N VAL A 237 21.72 -5.28 19.35
CA VAL A 237 21.96 -6.42 20.24
C VAL A 237 22.09 -5.95 21.69
N ALA A 238 21.25 -6.50 22.57
CA ALA A 238 21.30 -6.28 24.00
C ALA A 238 22.37 -7.16 24.66
N ASN A 239 23.03 -6.61 25.68
CA ASN A 239 24.04 -7.35 26.46
C ASN A 239 23.45 -8.35 27.47
N SER A 240 22.12 -8.33 27.68
CA SER A 240 21.42 -9.25 28.58
C SER A 240 19.94 -9.36 28.24
N SER A 241 19.33 -10.51 28.51
CA SER A 241 17.90 -10.76 28.29
C SER A 241 16.95 -9.82 29.02
N ASN A 242 17.35 -9.23 30.16
CA ASN A 242 16.48 -8.32 30.93
C ASN A 242 16.25 -6.97 30.24
N ASN A 243 17.10 -6.59 29.28
CA ASN A 243 17.05 -5.31 28.58
C ASN A 243 16.67 -5.49 27.10
N ALA A 244 16.06 -6.62 26.76
CA ALA A 244 15.73 -6.97 25.38
C ALA A 244 14.22 -7.12 25.23
N GLU A 245 13.68 -6.38 24.28
CA GLU A 245 12.31 -6.53 23.82
C GLU A 245 12.14 -7.91 23.18
N PHE A 246 13.05 -8.28 22.26
CA PHE A 246 13.02 -9.59 21.59
C PHE A 246 14.10 -10.54 22.09
N LYS A 247 13.74 -11.82 22.22
CA LYS A 247 14.63 -12.90 22.67
C LYS A 247 14.58 -14.04 21.67
N PHE A 248 15.72 -14.35 21.08
CA PHE A 248 15.83 -15.39 20.05
C PHE A 248 16.47 -16.65 20.62
N VAL A 249 15.75 -17.77 20.52
CA VAL A 249 16.12 -19.06 21.09
C VAL A 249 16.32 -20.07 19.96
N THR A 250 17.46 -20.72 19.92
CA THR A 250 17.67 -21.93 19.10
C THR A 250 17.39 -23.15 19.96
N SER A 251 16.54 -24.08 19.53
CA SER A 251 16.27 -25.28 20.32
C SER A 251 15.91 -26.46 19.43
N ALA A 252 16.46 -27.63 19.72
CA ALA A 252 16.06 -28.87 19.05
C ALA A 252 14.85 -29.50 19.76
N PHE A 253 13.69 -29.54 19.08
CA PHE A 253 12.51 -30.23 19.60
C PHE A 253 11.69 -30.93 18.52
N GLY A 254 10.94 -31.96 18.93
CA GLY A 254 10.17 -32.79 18.00
C GLY A 254 8.91 -32.11 17.44
N GLY A 255 8.45 -32.57 16.27
CA GLY A 255 7.28 -32.06 15.57
C GLY A 255 7.64 -31.43 14.22
N SER A 256 6.65 -30.84 13.54
CA SER A 256 6.80 -30.19 12.24
C SER A 256 6.86 -28.65 12.32
N THR A 257 6.97 -28.09 13.52
CA THR A 257 7.11 -26.65 13.73
C THR A 257 8.51 -26.22 13.30
N TYR A 258 8.58 -25.23 12.41
CA TYR A 258 9.82 -24.67 11.90
C TYR A 258 10.36 -23.63 12.89
N ALA A 259 9.55 -22.61 13.16
CA ALA A 259 9.77 -21.64 14.21
C ALA A 259 8.42 -21.13 14.73
N TYR A 260 8.47 -20.27 15.74
CA TYR A 260 7.35 -19.43 16.16
C TYR A 260 7.88 -18.21 16.91
N MET A 261 7.13 -17.12 16.90
CA MET A 261 7.33 -15.98 17.80
C MET A 261 6.01 -15.55 18.43
N ASN A 262 6.06 -15.21 19.71
CA ASN A 262 4.88 -14.74 20.42
C ASN A 262 4.63 -13.26 20.09
N PRO A 263 3.45 -12.92 19.54
CA PRO A 263 3.14 -11.55 19.18
C PRO A 263 2.91 -10.67 20.42
N PRO A 264 2.79 -9.35 20.25
CA PRO A 264 2.37 -8.45 21.32
C PRO A 264 1.08 -8.92 22.00
N SER A 265 0.92 -8.56 23.28
CA SER A 265 -0.27 -8.87 24.09
C SER A 265 -0.52 -10.36 24.37
N GLU A 266 0.29 -11.27 23.84
CA GLU A 266 0.26 -12.70 24.18
C GLU A 266 1.20 -13.06 25.34
N ALA A 267 1.17 -14.32 25.78
CA ALA A 267 2.10 -14.81 26.79
C ALA A 267 3.54 -14.83 26.24
N ASN A 268 4.50 -14.34 27.05
CA ASN A 268 5.92 -14.24 26.68
C ASN A 268 6.15 -13.48 25.36
N PRO A 269 5.59 -12.26 25.20
CA PRO A 269 5.68 -11.52 23.94
C PRO A 269 7.14 -11.22 23.61
N GLY A 270 7.48 -11.23 22.32
CA GLY A 270 8.85 -10.98 21.86
C GLY A 270 9.80 -12.17 21.98
N VAL A 271 9.37 -13.33 22.49
CA VAL A 271 10.18 -14.55 22.49
C VAL A 271 9.96 -15.31 21.17
N ALA A 272 11.02 -15.52 20.41
CA ALA A 272 11.04 -16.37 19.22
C ALA A 272 11.85 -17.64 19.47
N VAL A 273 11.35 -18.77 18.97
CA VAL A 273 12.02 -20.06 19.05
C VAL A 273 12.17 -20.65 17.65
N PHE A 274 13.43 -20.88 17.27
CA PHE A 274 13.83 -21.47 16.00
C PHE A 274 14.21 -22.94 16.20
N ASN A 275 13.46 -23.84 15.56
CA ASN A 275 13.63 -25.28 15.78
C ASN A 275 14.82 -25.83 14.97
N THR A 276 15.94 -26.08 15.64
CA THR A 276 17.17 -26.59 15.01
C THR A 276 17.06 -28.04 14.53
N SER A 277 15.95 -28.74 14.84
CA SER A 277 15.64 -30.06 14.25
C SER A 277 15.06 -29.96 12.83
N ASN A 278 14.47 -28.80 12.48
CA ASN A 278 13.77 -28.59 11.20
C ASN A 278 14.41 -27.48 10.35
N MET A 279 15.07 -26.50 10.97
CA MET A 279 15.75 -25.39 10.29
C MET A 279 17.26 -25.61 10.19
N ASN A 280 17.84 -25.26 9.04
CA ASN A 280 19.28 -25.17 8.89
C ASN A 280 19.77 -23.73 9.08
N LEU A 281 19.89 -23.28 10.34
CA LEU A 281 20.33 -21.90 10.66
C LEU A 281 21.75 -21.56 10.20
N ALA A 282 22.53 -22.51 9.67
CA ALA A 282 23.79 -22.20 9.00
C ALA A 282 23.58 -21.52 7.63
N ASN A 283 22.35 -21.54 7.10
CA ASN A 283 21.95 -20.96 5.81
C ASN A 283 21.05 -19.72 5.99
N LEU A 284 21.51 -18.74 6.77
CA LEU A 284 20.82 -17.45 6.94
C LEU A 284 21.32 -16.44 5.91
N ASP A 285 21.24 -16.81 4.63
CA ASP A 285 21.62 -15.95 3.50
C ASP A 285 20.37 -15.41 2.80
N PRO A 286 20.40 -14.18 2.25
CA PRO A 286 19.28 -13.61 1.50
C PRO A 286 18.75 -14.55 0.41
N GLY A 287 17.43 -14.71 0.40
CA GLY A 287 16.70 -15.59 -0.51
C GLY A 287 16.56 -17.04 -0.05
N SER A 288 17.21 -17.44 1.05
CA SER A 288 17.00 -18.77 1.64
C SER A 288 15.67 -18.87 2.38
N LEU A 289 15.16 -20.09 2.54
CA LEU A 289 13.97 -20.34 3.34
C LEU A 289 14.19 -19.94 4.81
N GLU A 290 15.37 -20.23 5.38
CA GLU A 290 15.64 -19.87 6.78
C GLU A 290 15.69 -18.36 7.01
N TYR A 291 16.18 -17.58 6.05
CA TYR A 291 16.18 -16.13 6.11
C TYR A 291 14.76 -15.57 6.13
N PHE A 292 13.93 -16.03 5.19
CA PHE A 292 12.51 -15.70 5.13
C PHE A 292 11.77 -16.05 6.43
N VAL A 293 11.94 -17.27 6.93
CA VAL A 293 11.27 -17.71 8.17
C VAL A 293 11.72 -16.84 9.35
N PHE A 294 12.99 -16.45 9.41
CA PHE A 294 13.44 -15.55 10.46
C PHE A 294 12.70 -14.21 10.43
N GLN A 295 12.55 -13.58 9.26
CA GLN A 295 11.81 -12.31 9.11
C GLN A 295 10.33 -12.47 9.43
N HIS A 296 9.72 -13.55 8.94
CA HIS A 296 8.34 -13.92 9.20
C HIS A 296 8.04 -14.00 10.70
N GLU A 297 8.88 -14.70 11.46
CA GLU A 297 8.68 -14.79 12.91
C GLU A 297 8.83 -13.43 13.59
N VAL A 298 9.82 -12.64 13.18
CA VAL A 298 9.99 -11.28 13.73
C VAL A 298 8.79 -10.39 13.41
N GLY A 299 8.18 -10.57 12.24
CA GLY A 299 6.90 -9.92 11.87
C GLY A 299 5.81 -10.14 12.91
N HIS A 300 5.64 -11.37 13.43
CA HIS A 300 4.73 -11.61 14.55
C HIS A 300 5.08 -10.80 15.79
N GLY A 301 6.36 -10.74 16.14
CA GLY A 301 6.86 -9.90 17.23
C GLY A 301 6.54 -8.42 17.08
N LEU A 302 6.48 -7.94 15.83
CA LEU A 302 6.13 -6.58 15.44
C LEU A 302 4.61 -6.35 15.33
N GLY A 303 3.79 -7.36 15.65
CA GLY A 303 2.33 -7.24 15.65
C GLY A 303 1.68 -7.60 14.32
N MET A 304 2.28 -8.50 13.54
CA MET A 304 1.69 -8.99 12.30
C MET A 304 1.02 -10.37 12.47
N SER A 305 -0.09 -10.61 11.78
CA SER A 305 -0.80 -11.89 11.71
C SER A 305 -0.59 -12.58 10.36
N HIS A 306 -0.84 -13.89 10.31
CA HIS A 306 -1.01 -14.55 9.02
C HIS A 306 -2.33 -14.12 8.36
N PRO A 307 -2.41 -14.14 7.02
CA PRO A 307 -3.66 -13.91 6.28
C PRO A 307 -4.84 -14.83 6.64
N HIS A 308 -4.59 -15.94 7.33
CA HIS A 308 -5.59 -16.94 7.70
C HIS A 308 -5.88 -16.99 9.21
N ASP A 309 -5.24 -16.12 10.00
CA ASP A 309 -5.38 -16.10 11.45
C ASP A 309 -6.55 -15.22 11.91
N THR A 310 -7.08 -15.52 13.09
CA THR A 310 -8.08 -14.69 13.79
C THR A 310 -7.61 -14.33 15.21
N GLY A 311 -6.29 -14.31 15.43
CA GLY A 311 -5.69 -14.05 16.73
C GLY A 311 -5.45 -12.56 16.95
N GLY A 312 -5.33 -12.11 18.20
CA GLY A 312 -4.99 -10.71 18.51
C GLY A 312 -5.99 -9.64 18.07
N GLY A 313 -7.11 -10.01 17.44
CA GLY A 313 -8.04 -9.08 16.81
C GLY A 313 -7.94 -9.03 15.27
N SER A 314 -7.03 -9.79 14.67
CA SER A 314 -6.90 -9.88 13.21
C SER A 314 -8.16 -10.45 12.55
N SER A 315 -8.45 -9.96 11.36
CA SER A 315 -9.44 -10.57 10.47
C SER A 315 -8.79 -11.65 9.59
N VAL A 316 -9.60 -12.49 8.93
CA VAL A 316 -9.11 -13.38 7.87
C VAL A 316 -9.16 -12.61 6.56
N MET A 317 -8.08 -12.70 5.77
CA MET A 317 -8.00 -12.06 4.46
C MET A 317 -9.11 -12.58 3.55
N ASN A 318 -9.73 -11.69 2.76
CA ASN A 318 -10.88 -12.06 1.95
C ASN A 318 -10.54 -13.19 0.96
N GLY A 319 -11.47 -14.11 0.80
CA GLY A 319 -11.31 -15.32 -0.01
C GLY A 319 -10.51 -16.44 0.66
N VAL A 320 -9.78 -16.18 1.75
CA VAL A 320 -8.94 -17.20 2.42
C VAL A 320 -9.77 -18.07 3.37
N SER A 321 -9.63 -19.38 3.21
CA SER A 321 -10.31 -20.42 4.00
C SER A 321 -9.37 -21.51 4.51
N SER A 322 -8.14 -21.57 3.97
CA SER A 322 -7.09 -22.51 4.33
C SER A 322 -5.75 -21.80 4.49
N SER A 323 -4.90 -22.30 5.37
CA SER A 323 -3.56 -21.75 5.56
C SER A 323 -2.59 -22.01 4.41
N ARG A 324 -2.90 -22.97 3.52
CA ARG A 324 -2.05 -23.34 2.37
C ARG A 324 -2.88 -23.72 1.16
N GLY A 325 -2.34 -23.41 -0.02
CA GLY A 325 -2.95 -23.70 -1.32
C GLY A 325 -4.22 -22.89 -1.60
N ASP A 326 -4.40 -21.79 -0.86
CA ASP A 326 -5.54 -20.90 -0.95
C ASP A 326 -5.03 -19.48 -0.98
N TYR A 327 -5.15 -18.83 -2.14
CA TYR A 327 -4.53 -17.54 -2.44
C TYR A 327 -5.47 -16.36 -2.16
N GLY A 328 -6.69 -16.62 -1.69
CA GLY A 328 -7.67 -15.57 -1.43
C GLY A 328 -8.15 -14.84 -2.68
N ASP A 329 -8.91 -13.77 -2.47
CA ASP A 329 -9.38 -12.94 -3.56
C ASP A 329 -8.18 -12.29 -4.28
N PHE A 330 -8.24 -12.26 -5.62
CA PHE A 330 -7.17 -11.75 -6.50
C PHE A 330 -5.79 -12.39 -6.29
N ASN A 331 -5.73 -13.56 -5.65
CA ASN A 331 -4.51 -14.27 -5.31
C ASN A 331 -3.54 -13.46 -4.42
N LEU A 332 -4.06 -12.60 -3.54
CA LEU A 332 -3.25 -11.71 -2.69
C LEU A 332 -2.60 -12.40 -1.48
N ASN A 333 -3.07 -13.59 -1.06
CA ASN A 333 -2.45 -14.38 0.01
C ASN A 333 -1.25 -15.18 -0.53
N GLN A 334 -0.15 -14.49 -0.85
CA GLN A 334 1.08 -15.08 -1.37
C GLN A 334 2.33 -14.43 -0.78
N GLY A 335 3.41 -15.21 -0.72
CA GLY A 335 4.70 -14.76 -0.16
C GLY A 335 5.24 -13.48 -0.80
N ILE A 336 5.02 -13.26 -2.11
CA ILE A 336 5.47 -12.06 -2.84
C ILE A 336 4.74 -10.77 -2.46
N TYR A 337 3.60 -10.86 -1.78
CA TYR A 337 2.81 -9.69 -1.35
C TYR A 337 2.83 -9.50 0.16
N THR A 338 2.97 -10.60 0.90
CA THR A 338 3.19 -10.59 2.34
C THR A 338 4.07 -11.76 2.77
N MET A 339 5.13 -11.47 3.51
CA MET A 339 5.98 -12.48 4.11
C MET A 339 5.23 -13.32 5.14
N MET A 340 4.07 -12.84 5.63
CA MET A 340 3.23 -13.55 6.58
C MET A 340 2.40 -14.68 5.93
N SER A 341 2.42 -14.80 4.60
CA SER A 341 1.74 -15.92 3.92
C SER A 341 2.47 -17.24 4.13
N TYR A 342 1.69 -18.32 4.21
CA TYR A 342 2.19 -19.70 4.16
C TYR A 342 2.23 -20.28 2.74
N ASN A 343 1.70 -19.54 1.78
CA ASN A 343 1.79 -19.84 0.36
C ASN A 343 3.12 -19.31 -0.21
N VAL A 344 3.65 -20.03 -1.19
CA VAL A 344 4.84 -19.60 -1.92
C VAL A 344 4.55 -18.27 -2.64
N GLY A 345 5.58 -17.47 -2.89
CA GLY A 345 5.45 -16.30 -3.74
C GLY A 345 5.30 -16.66 -5.23
N HIS A 346 4.18 -16.23 -5.82
CA HIS A 346 3.78 -16.37 -7.23
C HIS A 346 3.53 -17.81 -7.69
N ALA A 347 2.51 -18.45 -7.09
CA ALA A 347 2.13 -19.82 -7.34
C ALA A 347 1.70 -20.10 -8.78
N GLU A 348 1.31 -19.06 -9.52
CA GLU A 348 0.99 -19.10 -10.94
C GLU A 348 2.19 -19.55 -11.78
N LEU A 349 3.40 -19.12 -11.42
CA LEU A 349 4.64 -19.56 -12.06
C LEU A 349 5.30 -20.71 -11.29
N TYR A 350 5.35 -20.60 -9.96
CA TYR A 350 6.13 -21.48 -9.09
C TYR A 350 5.32 -21.93 -7.87
N PRO A 351 4.45 -22.96 -7.99
CA PRO A 351 3.56 -23.39 -6.91
C PRO A 351 4.26 -24.12 -5.75
N GLU A 352 5.59 -24.25 -5.79
CA GLU A 352 6.39 -24.99 -4.81
C GLU A 352 7.48 -24.12 -4.21
N TRP A 353 7.77 -24.30 -2.91
CA TRP A 353 8.86 -23.59 -2.24
C TRP A 353 10.21 -23.88 -2.90
N PRO A 354 11.11 -22.88 -3.01
CA PRO A 354 12.44 -23.09 -3.57
C PRO A 354 13.23 -24.12 -2.76
N SER A 355 14.09 -24.89 -3.44
CA SER A 355 14.97 -25.86 -2.77
C SER A 355 16.13 -25.19 -2.03
N ASP A 356 16.64 -24.07 -2.55
CA ASP A 356 17.85 -23.42 -2.05
C ASP A 356 17.69 -21.89 -1.93
N TYR A 357 17.28 -21.21 -3.01
CA TYR A 357 17.10 -19.75 -3.08
C TYR A 357 15.85 -19.35 -3.87
N GLY A 358 15.34 -18.15 -3.62
CA GLY A 358 14.15 -17.59 -4.25
C GLY A 358 12.97 -17.39 -3.30
N ALA A 359 13.23 -17.32 -2.00
CA ALA A 359 12.29 -16.80 -1.01
C ALA A 359 12.32 -15.27 -1.00
N THR A 360 11.37 -14.63 -0.30
CA THR A 360 11.35 -13.17 -0.16
C THR A 360 12.40 -12.67 0.82
N VAL A 361 12.84 -11.43 0.62
CA VAL A 361 13.78 -10.72 1.50
C VAL A 361 13.20 -9.35 1.84
N GLY A 362 13.08 -9.08 3.14
CA GLY A 362 12.53 -7.83 3.66
C GLY A 362 11.00 -7.82 3.66
N PRO A 363 10.38 -6.70 4.05
CA PRO A 363 8.95 -6.56 4.00
C PRO A 363 8.44 -6.48 2.55
N MET A 364 7.40 -7.25 2.24
CA MET A 364 6.70 -7.13 0.95
C MET A 364 5.65 -6.02 1.02
N ALA A 365 4.97 -5.70 -0.08
CA ALA A 365 4.12 -4.50 -0.18
C ALA A 365 3.14 -4.31 0.99
N PHE A 366 2.39 -5.36 1.38
CA PHE A 366 1.47 -5.27 2.51
C PHE A 366 2.17 -5.21 3.85
N ASP A 367 3.28 -5.93 4.00
CA ASP A 367 4.07 -5.92 5.24
C ASP A 367 4.66 -4.53 5.47
N LEU A 368 5.23 -3.93 4.42
CA LEU A 368 5.88 -2.64 4.49
C LEU A 368 4.86 -1.56 4.84
N ALA A 369 3.72 -1.53 4.15
CA ALA A 369 2.65 -0.57 4.44
C ALA A 369 2.17 -0.67 5.90
N LEU A 370 1.92 -1.90 6.40
CA LEU A 370 1.50 -2.10 7.79
C LEU A 370 2.59 -1.70 8.80
N LEU A 371 3.86 -2.03 8.52
CA LEU A 371 4.97 -1.63 9.38
C LEU A 371 5.20 -0.12 9.36
N GLN A 372 4.99 0.55 8.23
CA GLN A 372 5.05 2.01 8.11
C GLN A 372 3.89 2.69 8.87
N GLU A 373 2.69 2.12 8.84
CA GLU A 373 1.55 2.60 9.64
C GLU A 373 1.88 2.54 11.15
N LYS A 374 2.44 1.41 11.59
CA LYS A 374 2.74 1.17 13.02
C LYS A 374 3.96 1.93 13.52
N TYR A 375 5.01 2.00 12.71
CA TYR A 375 6.35 2.42 13.16
C TYR A 375 6.88 3.65 12.41
N GLY A 376 6.13 4.17 11.44
CA GLY A 376 6.49 5.30 10.61
C GLY A 376 7.40 4.91 9.44
N ALA A 377 7.15 5.53 8.29
CA ALA A 377 8.00 5.41 7.11
C ALA A 377 9.33 6.16 7.28
N LYS A 378 10.32 5.74 6.50
CA LYS A 378 11.64 6.35 6.42
C LYS A 378 12.10 6.40 4.98
N ASP A 379 12.53 7.57 4.53
CA ASP A 379 13.10 7.78 3.20
C ASP A 379 14.26 6.82 2.93
N ALA A 380 14.27 6.24 1.74
CA ALA A 380 15.31 5.37 1.22
C ALA A 380 15.47 5.58 -0.29
N ASN A 381 16.67 5.29 -0.79
CA ASN A 381 16.99 5.30 -2.23
C ASN A 381 16.71 6.65 -2.95
N ILE A 382 16.81 7.78 -2.25
CA ILE A 382 16.47 9.14 -2.75
C ILE A 382 17.25 9.68 -3.97
N ASP A 383 18.16 8.90 -4.55
CA ASP A 383 18.96 9.25 -5.72
C ASP A 383 18.42 8.47 -6.94
N ASN A 384 18.97 8.69 -8.14
CA ASN A 384 18.58 7.83 -9.27
C ASN A 384 19.14 6.41 -9.09
N ASN A 385 18.22 5.45 -8.96
CA ASN A 385 18.50 4.07 -8.64
C ASN A 385 18.23 3.12 -9.83
N THR A 386 18.96 2.01 -9.87
CA THR A 386 18.73 0.94 -10.85
C THR A 386 18.57 -0.39 -10.15
N TYR A 387 17.41 -1.02 -10.34
CA TYR A 387 17.01 -2.30 -9.77
C TYR A 387 17.19 -3.40 -10.83
N LEU A 388 18.22 -4.23 -10.67
CA LEU A 388 18.60 -5.23 -11.68
C LEU A 388 17.90 -6.57 -11.46
N LEU A 389 17.16 -7.03 -12.46
CA LEU A 389 16.57 -8.37 -12.45
C LEU A 389 17.66 -9.47 -12.56
N PRO A 390 17.54 -10.58 -11.81
CA PRO A 390 18.51 -11.67 -11.82
C PRO A 390 18.39 -12.56 -13.08
N GLU A 391 19.53 -13.04 -13.60
CA GLU A 391 19.58 -13.98 -14.75
C GLU A 391 19.35 -15.44 -14.34
N LEU A 392 19.88 -15.85 -13.19
CA LEU A 392 19.94 -17.25 -12.78
C LEU A 392 19.45 -17.41 -11.35
N ASN A 393 18.86 -18.57 -11.06
CA ASN A 393 18.65 -19.02 -9.69
C ASN A 393 20.00 -19.37 -9.06
N GLY A 394 20.33 -18.71 -7.94
CA GLY A 394 21.54 -18.95 -7.19
C GLY A 394 21.52 -18.22 -5.85
N SER A 395 22.68 -18.21 -5.20
CA SER A 395 22.85 -17.47 -3.95
C SER A 395 22.55 -15.98 -4.16
N GLY A 396 21.67 -15.42 -3.33
CA GLY A 396 21.22 -14.03 -3.47
C GLY A 396 20.09 -13.81 -4.48
N THR A 397 19.51 -14.86 -5.06
CA THR A 397 18.26 -14.72 -5.83
C THR A 397 17.08 -14.70 -4.85
N PHE A 398 16.28 -13.64 -4.89
CA PHE A 398 15.11 -13.45 -4.03
C PHE A 398 14.09 -12.51 -4.68
N TYR A 399 12.89 -12.54 -4.13
CA TYR A 399 11.88 -11.51 -4.38
C TYR A 399 11.96 -10.43 -3.30
N SER A 400 11.78 -9.17 -3.67
CA SER A 400 11.73 -8.06 -2.72
C SER A 400 10.75 -7.00 -3.19
N CYS A 401 10.27 -6.16 -2.27
CA CYS A 401 9.46 -5.01 -2.60
C CYS A 401 10.34 -3.76 -2.66
N ILE A 402 10.26 -2.99 -3.73
CA ILE A 402 11.00 -1.73 -3.88
C ILE A 402 10.34 -0.68 -3.00
N TRP A 403 11.14 -0.11 -2.12
CA TRP A 403 10.83 1.14 -1.43
C TRP A 403 11.82 2.20 -1.90
N ASP A 404 11.31 3.17 -2.66
CA ASP A 404 12.04 4.32 -3.15
C ASP A 404 11.24 5.59 -2.81
N THR A 405 11.93 6.68 -2.48
CA THR A 405 11.32 7.95 -2.06
C THR A 405 11.81 9.14 -2.85
N GLY A 406 12.56 8.92 -3.92
CA GLY A 406 12.82 9.95 -4.91
C GLY A 406 14.00 9.60 -5.78
N GLY A 407 14.04 10.20 -6.96
CA GLY A 407 15.02 9.83 -7.96
C GLY A 407 14.37 9.89 -9.32
N ILE A 408 15.07 9.36 -10.31
CA ILE A 408 14.49 8.89 -11.56
C ILE A 408 15.05 7.49 -11.73
N ASP A 409 14.20 6.51 -11.52
CA ASP A 409 14.58 5.16 -11.17
C ASP A 409 14.29 4.20 -12.31
N THR A 410 14.98 3.07 -12.32
CA THR A 410 14.90 2.11 -13.42
C THR A 410 14.85 0.68 -12.91
N ILE A 411 13.85 -0.09 -13.32
CA ILE A 411 13.95 -1.56 -13.29
C ILE A 411 14.62 -2.01 -14.58
N ALA A 412 15.76 -2.67 -14.48
CA ALA A 412 16.57 -3.00 -15.63
C ALA A 412 16.95 -4.47 -15.67
N TYR A 413 17.14 -4.97 -16.88
CA TYR A 413 17.70 -6.27 -17.14
C TYR A 413 18.83 -6.15 -18.17
N THR A 414 19.79 -7.08 -18.15
CA THR A 414 20.97 -7.02 -19.04
C THR A 414 21.34 -8.39 -19.61
N GLY A 415 20.45 -9.37 -19.42
CA GLY A 415 20.66 -10.76 -19.78
C GLY A 415 20.08 -11.13 -21.13
N PHE A 416 19.88 -12.43 -21.33
CA PHE A 416 19.41 -13.01 -22.61
C PHE A 416 18.07 -13.75 -22.50
N SER A 417 17.53 -13.87 -21.30
CA SER A 417 16.23 -14.48 -21.06
C SER A 417 15.13 -13.45 -21.27
N SER A 418 13.90 -13.90 -21.47
CA SER A 418 12.75 -13.00 -21.47
C SER A 418 12.45 -12.48 -20.07
N VAL A 419 12.09 -11.21 -19.96
CA VAL A 419 11.60 -10.59 -18.72
C VAL A 419 10.17 -10.08 -18.87
N ASN A 420 9.47 -10.06 -17.75
CA ASN A 420 8.24 -9.30 -17.59
C ASN A 420 8.57 -8.19 -16.59
N ILE A 421 8.50 -6.93 -17.01
CA ILE A 421 8.70 -5.76 -16.16
C ILE A 421 7.38 -4.99 -16.13
N SER A 422 6.89 -4.70 -14.93
CA SER A 422 5.76 -3.82 -14.70
C SER A 422 6.13 -2.77 -13.68
N LEU A 423 5.84 -1.51 -14.00
CA LEU A 423 6.09 -0.35 -13.14
C LEU A 423 4.88 -0.02 -12.23
N VAL A 424 3.89 -0.91 -12.16
CA VAL A 424 2.66 -0.72 -11.40
C VAL A 424 2.89 -1.02 -9.90
N ALA A 425 2.83 0.04 -9.11
CA ALA A 425 2.91 0.00 -7.66
C ALA A 425 1.69 -0.67 -7.00
N ALA A 426 1.89 -1.17 -5.78
CA ALA A 426 0.84 -1.76 -4.99
C ALA A 426 -0.29 -0.77 -4.66
N THR A 427 -1.54 -1.17 -4.86
CA THR A 427 -2.73 -0.35 -4.53
C THR A 427 -3.26 -0.58 -3.11
N LEU A 428 -2.80 -1.63 -2.42
CA LEU A 428 -3.21 -2.00 -1.05
C LEU A 428 -4.72 -2.28 -0.87
N ASP A 429 -5.38 -2.67 -1.96
CA ASP A 429 -6.79 -3.03 -1.99
C ASP A 429 -6.99 -4.47 -2.50
N TYR A 430 -8.24 -4.94 -2.51
CA TYR A 430 -8.60 -6.21 -3.12
C TYR A 430 -8.81 -6.04 -4.62
N SER A 431 -7.69 -5.95 -5.34
CA SER A 431 -7.61 -5.94 -6.82
C SER A 431 -6.41 -6.78 -7.28
N SER A 432 -6.26 -6.97 -8.59
CA SER A 432 -5.08 -7.65 -9.16
C SER A 432 -3.76 -6.91 -8.89
N THR A 433 -3.81 -5.61 -8.64
CA THR A 433 -2.64 -4.76 -8.33
C THR A 433 -2.49 -4.52 -6.83
N GLY A 434 -3.30 -5.18 -5.99
CA GLY A 434 -3.32 -4.97 -4.53
C GLY A 434 -1.92 -5.05 -3.90
N GLY A 435 -1.15 -6.08 -4.24
CA GLY A 435 0.23 -6.27 -3.78
C GLY A 435 1.31 -5.73 -4.75
N GLY A 436 0.91 -5.01 -5.79
CA GLY A 436 1.74 -4.58 -6.91
C GLY A 436 1.89 -5.66 -7.98
N GLU A 437 2.38 -5.28 -9.14
CA GLU A 437 2.70 -6.24 -10.19
C GLU A 437 4.16 -6.71 -10.07
N LEU A 438 4.39 -7.98 -10.35
CA LEU A 438 5.71 -8.59 -10.22
C LEU A 438 6.52 -8.36 -11.50
N SER A 439 7.67 -7.70 -11.36
CA SER A 439 8.75 -7.70 -12.34
C SER A 439 9.68 -8.91 -12.12
N TYR A 440 9.92 -9.73 -13.14
CA TYR A 440 10.72 -10.95 -13.03
C TYR A 440 11.34 -11.41 -14.36
N THR A 441 12.40 -12.22 -14.25
CA THR A 441 12.98 -12.96 -15.38
C THR A 441 12.38 -14.35 -15.49
N GLU A 442 12.02 -14.77 -16.71
CA GLU A 442 11.45 -16.10 -16.95
C GLU A 442 12.36 -17.21 -16.42
N GLY A 443 11.79 -18.14 -15.66
CA GLY A 443 12.54 -19.25 -15.05
C GLY A 443 13.36 -18.89 -13.81
N VAL A 444 13.39 -17.62 -13.41
CA VAL A 444 14.10 -17.15 -12.21
C VAL A 444 13.12 -16.86 -11.08
N ARG A 445 13.48 -17.28 -9.86
CA ARG A 445 12.71 -17.08 -8.64
C ARG A 445 13.19 -15.84 -7.89
N GLY A 446 13.21 -14.72 -8.59
CA GLY A 446 13.60 -13.44 -8.02
C GLY A 446 13.17 -12.28 -8.90
N GLY A 447 13.03 -11.12 -8.28
CA GLY A 447 12.40 -9.97 -8.92
C GLY A 447 11.82 -8.99 -7.91
N TYR A 448 10.97 -8.10 -8.41
CA TYR A 448 10.52 -6.94 -7.66
C TYR A 448 9.01 -6.75 -7.77
N THR A 449 8.36 -6.51 -6.63
CA THR A 449 7.13 -5.70 -6.62
C THR A 449 7.49 -4.26 -6.23
N ILE A 450 6.59 -3.31 -6.44
CA ILE A 450 6.79 -1.90 -6.08
C ILE A 450 5.81 -1.55 -4.96
N ALA A 451 6.31 -0.94 -3.88
CA ALA A 451 5.48 -0.56 -2.73
C ALA A 451 4.49 0.56 -3.08
N ASN A 452 3.42 0.67 -2.30
CA ASN A 452 2.47 1.76 -2.46
C ASN A 452 3.14 3.13 -2.26
N GLY A 453 2.80 4.08 -3.12
CA GLY A 453 3.35 5.44 -3.07
C GLY A 453 4.79 5.56 -3.60
N VAL A 454 5.35 4.49 -4.16
CA VAL A 454 6.64 4.52 -4.84
C VAL A 454 6.41 4.76 -6.34
N GLU A 455 7.20 5.67 -6.89
CA GLU A 455 7.24 6.01 -8.31
C GLU A 455 8.51 5.38 -8.91
N ILE A 456 8.37 4.70 -10.05
CA ILE A 456 9.50 4.19 -10.84
C ILE A 456 9.22 4.62 -12.28
N GLU A 457 10.14 5.36 -12.87
CA GLU A 457 9.89 6.06 -14.14
C GLU A 457 10.35 5.26 -15.36
N ASN A 458 11.32 4.36 -15.22
CA ASN A 458 11.93 3.74 -16.39
C ASN A 458 12.01 2.22 -16.27
N ALA A 459 12.00 1.57 -17.43
CA ALA A 459 12.28 0.15 -17.53
C ALA A 459 13.14 -0.18 -18.74
N SER A 460 14.00 -1.18 -18.58
CA SER A 460 14.76 -1.73 -19.71
C SER A 460 14.80 -3.25 -19.68
N GLY A 461 14.40 -3.85 -20.80
CA GLY A 461 14.57 -5.27 -21.12
C GLY A 461 16.02 -5.66 -21.34
N GLY A 462 16.24 -6.80 -21.97
CA GLY A 462 17.55 -7.37 -22.30
C GLY A 462 17.63 -7.81 -23.75
N ALA A 463 18.12 -9.03 -23.97
CA ALA A 463 18.22 -9.61 -25.32
C ALA A 463 17.15 -10.70 -25.58
N GLY A 464 16.18 -10.83 -24.68
CA GLY A 464 15.07 -11.76 -24.77
C GLY A 464 13.87 -11.13 -25.47
N SER A 465 12.77 -11.88 -25.64
CA SER A 465 11.48 -11.27 -26.02
C SER A 465 10.80 -10.81 -24.75
N ASP A 466 10.85 -9.51 -24.50
CA ASP A 466 10.48 -8.94 -23.21
C ASP A 466 9.08 -8.34 -23.25
N THR A 467 8.46 -8.25 -22.08
CA THR A 467 7.21 -7.52 -21.88
C THR A 467 7.46 -6.43 -20.85
N VAL A 468 7.27 -5.18 -21.24
CA VAL A 468 7.53 -4.01 -20.40
C VAL A 468 6.27 -3.15 -20.36
N VAL A 469 5.72 -2.96 -19.17
CA VAL A 469 4.52 -2.15 -18.92
C VAL A 469 4.87 -0.99 -17.99
N GLY A 470 4.55 0.21 -18.43
CA GLY A 470 4.71 1.46 -17.71
C GLY A 470 3.68 1.66 -16.58
N ASN A 471 3.49 2.91 -16.18
CA ASN A 471 2.52 3.32 -15.18
C ASN A 471 1.81 4.61 -15.62
N SER A 472 1.51 5.54 -14.71
CA SER A 472 0.83 6.80 -15.06
C SER A 472 1.78 7.99 -15.14
N LEU A 473 3.08 7.75 -15.08
CA LEU A 473 4.14 8.74 -15.16
C LEU A 473 4.65 8.82 -16.60
N GLU A 474 5.42 9.87 -16.91
CA GLU A 474 6.20 9.91 -18.16
C GLU A 474 7.32 8.86 -18.10
N ASN A 475 7.16 7.75 -18.80
CA ASN A 475 8.09 6.63 -18.76
C ASN A 475 9.09 6.62 -19.91
N VAL A 476 10.29 6.07 -19.64
CA VAL A 476 11.23 5.65 -20.69
C VAL A 476 11.33 4.12 -20.68
N LEU A 477 10.82 3.49 -21.73
CA LEU A 477 10.78 2.03 -21.87
C LEU A 477 11.67 1.58 -23.03
N GLN A 478 12.62 0.68 -22.74
CA GLN A 478 13.56 0.16 -23.73
C GLN A 478 13.48 -1.37 -23.83
N GLY A 479 13.20 -1.93 -25.02
CA GLY A 479 13.23 -3.38 -25.27
C GLY A 479 14.64 -3.93 -25.50
N PHE A 480 15.45 -3.18 -26.26
CA PHE A 480 16.79 -3.50 -26.75
C PHE A 480 16.88 -4.54 -27.86
N SER A 481 16.80 -5.82 -27.57
CA SER A 481 16.98 -6.87 -28.59
C SER A 481 16.04 -8.01 -28.30
N GLY A 482 15.46 -8.58 -29.35
CA GLY A 482 14.39 -9.55 -29.21
C GLY A 482 13.10 -8.98 -29.76
N ASP A 483 12.06 -9.80 -29.83
CA ASP A 483 10.74 -9.33 -30.25
C ASP A 483 10.00 -8.87 -28.97
N ASP A 484 9.98 -7.57 -28.71
CA ASP A 484 9.53 -7.00 -27.44
C ASP A 484 8.10 -6.45 -27.49
N PHE A 485 7.44 -6.41 -26.34
CA PHE A 485 6.14 -5.77 -26.14
C PHE A 485 6.29 -4.62 -25.13
N LEU A 486 6.04 -3.39 -25.58
CA LEU A 486 6.14 -2.18 -24.76
C LEU A 486 4.77 -1.51 -24.66
N ASP A 487 4.24 -1.36 -23.45
CA ASP A 487 3.01 -0.59 -23.18
C ASP A 487 3.36 0.55 -22.23
N GLY A 488 3.24 1.79 -22.71
CA GLY A 488 3.49 2.99 -21.90
C GLY A 488 2.49 3.19 -20.76
N ALA A 489 1.28 2.62 -20.92
CA ALA A 489 0.11 2.89 -20.09
C ALA A 489 -0.37 4.35 -20.19
N GLN A 490 -0.28 5.15 -19.12
CA GLN A 490 -0.75 6.55 -19.10
C GLN A 490 0.44 7.50 -18.97
N GLY A 491 0.34 8.69 -19.55
CA GLY A 491 1.41 9.68 -19.52
C GLY A 491 2.09 9.83 -20.87
N ASP A 492 2.94 10.84 -21.02
CA ASP A 492 3.66 11.09 -22.27
C ASP A 492 4.95 10.26 -22.30
N ASP A 493 4.93 9.09 -22.93
CA ASP A 493 6.01 8.11 -22.84
C ASP A 493 7.02 8.17 -23.98
N LEU A 494 8.24 7.70 -23.71
CA LEU A 494 9.28 7.45 -24.70
C LEU A 494 9.56 5.95 -24.81
N LEU A 495 9.23 5.37 -25.96
CA LEU A 495 9.37 3.94 -26.24
C LEU A 495 10.48 3.69 -27.27
N GLU A 496 11.40 2.78 -26.95
CA GLU A 496 12.46 2.31 -27.86
C GLU A 496 12.41 0.77 -27.93
N GLY A 497 11.99 0.22 -29.07
CA GLY A 497 11.89 -1.23 -29.26
C GLY A 497 13.28 -1.87 -29.37
N GLY A 498 14.12 -1.28 -30.23
CA GLY A 498 15.46 -1.73 -30.51
C GLY A 498 15.52 -2.68 -31.70
N ALA A 499 16.07 -3.87 -31.49
CA ALA A 499 16.36 -4.83 -32.54
C ALA A 499 15.51 -6.08 -32.41
N GLY A 500 14.51 -6.20 -33.27
CA GLY A 500 13.65 -7.37 -33.39
C GLY A 500 12.32 -6.91 -33.92
N ARG A 501 11.27 -7.70 -33.75
CA ARG A 501 9.91 -7.32 -34.18
C ARG A 501 9.12 -6.86 -32.97
N ASP A 502 9.14 -5.55 -32.75
CA ASP A 502 8.63 -4.98 -31.52
C ASP A 502 7.17 -4.56 -31.68
N THR A 503 6.43 -4.59 -30.57
CA THR A 503 5.04 -4.17 -30.50
C THR A 503 4.90 -3.04 -29.49
N PHE A 504 4.54 -1.86 -29.97
CA PHE A 504 4.23 -0.68 -29.15
C PHE A 504 2.72 -0.64 -28.91
N CYS A 505 2.30 -0.87 -27.68
CA CYS A 505 0.91 -0.94 -27.26
C CYS A 505 0.46 0.37 -26.63
N PHE A 506 -0.72 0.84 -27.03
CA PHE A 506 -1.37 2.02 -26.48
C PHE A 506 -2.77 1.65 -26.01
N THR A 507 -3.05 1.89 -24.73
CA THR A 507 -4.32 1.53 -24.08
C THR A 507 -5.06 2.74 -23.49
N SER A 508 -4.39 3.87 -23.26
CA SER A 508 -4.98 5.10 -22.72
C SER A 508 -5.42 6.09 -23.81
N ILE A 509 -6.10 7.18 -23.40
CA ILE A 509 -6.38 8.33 -24.28
C ILE A 509 -6.00 9.64 -23.60
N GLY A 510 -5.64 10.66 -24.40
CA GLY A 510 -5.27 11.99 -23.92
C GLY A 510 -3.75 12.25 -23.84
N ASP A 511 -2.95 11.24 -24.16
CA ASP A 511 -1.49 11.24 -24.01
C ASP A 511 -0.77 11.51 -25.34
N THR A 512 0.49 11.96 -25.26
CA THR A 512 1.40 12.21 -26.38
C THR A 512 2.66 11.34 -26.27
N ASP A 513 2.61 10.16 -26.87
CA ASP A 513 3.70 9.21 -26.81
C ASP A 513 4.69 9.36 -27.97
N THR A 514 5.93 8.97 -27.75
CA THR A 514 6.98 8.95 -28.76
C THR A 514 7.57 7.56 -28.92
N ILE A 515 7.50 7.01 -30.13
CA ILE A 515 8.30 5.85 -30.53
C ILE A 515 9.57 6.37 -31.19
N ALA A 516 10.72 6.11 -30.55
CA ALA A 516 12.01 6.69 -30.94
C ALA A 516 12.64 6.04 -32.18
N ASP A 517 12.32 4.77 -32.45
CA ASP A 517 13.08 3.93 -33.38
C ASP A 517 12.24 3.01 -34.27
N PHE A 518 10.95 3.33 -34.47
CA PHE A 518 10.00 2.52 -35.26
C PHE A 518 10.57 2.04 -36.61
N GLN A 519 10.48 0.73 -36.85
CA GLN A 519 10.97 0.07 -38.05
C GLN A 519 9.81 -0.47 -38.90
N ASP A 520 9.52 0.23 -40.00
CA ASP A 520 8.54 -0.22 -41.01
C ASP A 520 8.79 -1.67 -41.43
N THR A 521 7.70 -2.43 -41.61
CA THR A 521 7.64 -3.86 -41.94
C THR A 521 8.15 -4.83 -40.88
N ILE A 522 8.68 -4.32 -39.76
CA ILE A 522 9.26 -5.11 -38.68
C ILE A 522 8.41 -4.96 -37.43
N ASP A 523 8.15 -3.72 -37.02
CA ASP A 523 7.44 -3.37 -35.79
C ASP A 523 5.94 -3.18 -36.01
N PHE A 524 5.19 -3.17 -34.91
CA PHE A 524 3.75 -2.99 -34.90
C PHE A 524 3.32 -1.96 -33.86
N ILE A 525 2.28 -1.21 -34.18
CA ILE A 525 1.54 -0.34 -33.27
C ILE A 525 0.23 -1.04 -32.93
N GLN A 526 0.08 -1.45 -31.68
CA GLN A 526 -1.14 -2.05 -31.17
C GLN A 526 -2.00 -1.00 -30.46
N LEU A 527 -3.23 -0.81 -30.94
CA LEU A 527 -4.21 0.05 -30.29
C LEU A 527 -5.22 -0.84 -29.55
N GLY A 528 -5.14 -0.82 -28.22
CA GLY A 528 -6.00 -1.60 -27.34
C GLY A 528 -7.44 -1.10 -27.32
N SER A 529 -8.34 -1.91 -26.78
CA SER A 529 -9.77 -1.61 -26.75
C SER A 529 -10.11 -0.30 -26.01
N GLU A 530 -9.31 0.05 -25.00
CA GLU A 530 -9.48 1.28 -24.19
C GLU A 530 -9.03 2.54 -24.94
N PHE A 531 -8.07 2.43 -25.87
CA PHE A 531 -7.68 3.50 -26.79
C PHE A 531 -8.84 3.88 -27.72
N GLY A 532 -9.69 2.91 -28.07
CA GLY A 532 -11.00 3.13 -28.69
C GLY A 532 -10.99 3.26 -30.23
N ALA A 533 -9.83 3.29 -30.88
CA ALA A 533 -9.73 3.20 -32.33
C ALA A 533 -9.96 1.75 -32.80
N ASN A 534 -10.87 1.55 -33.77
CA ASN A 534 -11.24 0.19 -34.22
C ASN A 534 -10.74 -0.15 -35.63
N SER A 535 -10.18 0.84 -36.35
CA SER A 535 -9.61 0.62 -37.68
C SER A 535 -8.67 1.75 -38.09
N PHE A 536 -7.77 1.46 -39.02
CA PHE A 536 -6.83 2.46 -39.56
C PHE A 536 -7.53 3.68 -40.19
N ALA A 537 -8.76 3.52 -40.67
CA ALA A 537 -9.53 4.61 -41.26
C ALA A 537 -10.00 5.67 -40.24
N GLU A 538 -9.93 5.36 -38.93
CA GLU A 538 -10.27 6.28 -37.85
C GLU A 538 -9.08 7.15 -37.42
N LEU A 539 -7.86 6.80 -37.85
CA LEU A 539 -6.63 7.50 -37.50
C LEU A 539 -6.36 8.69 -38.44
N SER A 540 -5.78 9.74 -37.89
CA SER A 540 -5.30 10.90 -38.65
C SER A 540 -3.78 10.93 -38.67
N LEU A 541 -3.20 10.73 -39.85
CA LEU A 541 -1.74 10.79 -40.04
C LEU A 541 -1.33 12.16 -40.58
N THR A 542 -0.43 12.84 -39.87
CA THR A 542 0.15 14.12 -40.29
C THR A 542 1.67 14.13 -40.09
N ASN A 543 2.37 15.06 -40.75
CA ASN A 543 3.80 15.22 -40.55
C ASN A 543 4.08 16.43 -39.68
N ARG A 544 4.98 16.28 -38.71
CA ARG A 544 5.52 17.35 -37.90
C ARG A 544 7.04 17.29 -38.03
N ASP A 545 7.60 18.21 -38.82
CA ASP A 545 9.03 18.20 -39.17
C ASP A 545 9.50 16.86 -39.78
N ALA A 546 10.33 16.10 -39.07
CA ALA A 546 10.83 14.79 -39.50
C ALA A 546 9.99 13.61 -38.99
N ASP A 547 8.96 13.89 -38.19
CA ASP A 547 8.18 12.89 -37.47
C ASP A 547 6.81 12.67 -38.15
N VAL A 548 6.27 11.46 -37.96
CA VAL A 548 4.88 11.13 -38.32
C VAL A 548 4.05 11.16 -37.05
N ILE A 549 2.95 11.90 -37.08
CA ILE A 549 1.98 11.98 -35.97
C ILE A 549 0.77 11.13 -36.36
N VAL A 550 0.50 10.09 -35.58
CA VAL A 550 -0.72 9.28 -35.64
C VAL A 550 -1.65 9.78 -34.55
N ALA A 551 -2.77 10.40 -34.91
CA ALA A 551 -3.70 10.99 -33.94
C ALA A 551 -5.06 10.27 -33.93
N PHE A 552 -5.63 10.15 -32.73
CA PHE A 552 -6.99 9.67 -32.49
C PHE A 552 -7.58 10.42 -31.28
N GLY A 553 -8.72 11.10 -31.49
CA GLY A 553 -9.29 11.96 -30.44
C GLY A 553 -8.31 13.07 -30.04
N ASP A 554 -7.97 13.11 -28.75
CA ASP A 554 -6.99 14.04 -28.18
C ASP A 554 -5.59 13.39 -27.98
N SER A 555 -5.42 12.12 -28.34
CA SER A 555 -4.13 11.40 -28.25
C SER A 555 -3.27 11.56 -29.50
N GLU A 556 -1.94 11.61 -29.32
CA GLU A 556 -0.95 11.60 -30.40
C GLU A 556 0.11 10.51 -30.16
N ILE A 557 0.44 9.72 -31.19
CA ILE A 557 1.62 8.85 -31.21
C ILE A 557 2.61 9.43 -32.23
N ILE A 558 3.80 9.78 -31.77
CA ILE A 558 4.88 10.38 -32.54
C ILE A 558 5.84 9.27 -32.98
N LEU A 559 5.90 8.98 -34.27
CA LEU A 559 6.92 8.13 -34.86
C LEU A 559 8.12 8.99 -35.25
N GLN A 560 9.14 8.97 -34.41
CA GLN A 560 10.27 9.89 -34.53
C GLN A 560 11.09 9.57 -35.79
N ASN A 561 11.50 10.61 -36.52
CA ASN A 561 12.36 10.49 -37.71
C ASN A 561 11.88 9.49 -38.78
N THR A 562 10.57 9.25 -38.86
CA THR A 562 9.97 8.22 -39.71
C THR A 562 9.48 8.81 -41.05
N ASP A 563 9.69 8.09 -42.17
CA ASP A 563 9.15 8.52 -43.47
C ASP A 563 7.65 8.16 -43.55
N PRO A 564 6.74 9.14 -43.70
CA PRO A 564 5.29 8.90 -43.73
C PRO A 564 4.82 8.01 -44.89
N SER A 565 5.63 7.84 -45.94
CA SER A 565 5.29 6.92 -47.04
C SER A 565 5.46 5.44 -46.68
N LEU A 566 6.09 5.17 -45.53
CA LEU A 566 6.31 3.82 -45.01
C LEU A 566 5.21 3.37 -44.06
N ILE A 567 4.35 4.28 -43.59
CA ILE A 567 3.30 3.93 -42.62
C ILE A 567 1.99 3.56 -43.33
N GLY A 568 1.54 2.34 -43.10
CA GLY A 568 0.35 1.74 -43.69
C GLY A 568 -0.55 1.05 -42.66
N ALA A 569 -1.65 0.48 -43.12
CA ALA A 569 -2.60 -0.22 -42.23
C ALA A 569 -2.04 -1.56 -41.72
N GLU A 570 -1.00 -2.08 -42.37
CA GLU A 570 -0.25 -3.28 -42.02
C GLU A 570 0.59 -3.14 -40.74
N ASP A 571 0.94 -1.90 -40.36
CA ASP A 571 1.70 -1.60 -39.15
C ASP A 571 0.82 -1.59 -37.90
N PHE A 572 -0.51 -1.60 -38.06
CA PHE A 572 -1.46 -1.43 -36.96
C PHE A 572 -2.21 -2.71 -36.63
N ILE A 573 -2.29 -2.98 -35.33
CA ILE A 573 -3.10 -4.05 -34.75
C ILE A 573 -4.20 -3.37 -33.91
N PHE A 574 -5.46 -3.71 -34.17
CA PHE A 574 -6.62 -3.21 -33.43
C PHE A 574 -7.23 -4.40 -32.67
N VAL A 575 -7.36 -4.30 -31.34
CA VAL A 575 -7.73 -5.43 -30.47
C VAL A 575 -9.06 -5.26 -29.77
#